data_AF-A0A0R1R6A3-F1
#
_entry.id   AF-A0A0R1R6A3-F1
#
_cell.length_a   1.000
_cell.length_b   1.000
_cell.length_c   1.000
_cell.angle_alpha   90.00
_cell.angle_beta   90.00
_cell.angle_gamma   90.00
#
_symmetry.space_group_name_H-M   'P 1'
#
loop_
_entity.id
_entity.type
_entity.pdbx_description
1 polymer ?
#
loop_
_entity_poly.entity_id
_entity_poly.type
_entity_poly.pdbx_seq_one_letter_code
_entity_poly.pdbx_strand_id
1 'polypeptide(L)' 'MALAWNLRQPVVASVLVGASRTSQLADNLNALNRLDFTADELAAIDAALQN' A
#
# COMPACT_ATOMS: atom_id res chain seq x y z
N MET A 1 -1.71 2.77 -3.07
CA MET A 1 -2.57 1.94 -2.18
C MET A 1 -1.91 0.62 -1.78
N ALA A 2 -1.50 -0.26 -2.70
CA ALA A 2 -0.93 -1.57 -2.33
C ALA A 2 0.34 -1.49 -1.45
N LEU A 3 1.25 -0.55 -1.72
CA LEU A 3 2.43 -0.35 -0.86
C LEU A 3 2.05 0.16 0.54
N ALA A 4 1.14 1.14 0.60
CA ALA A 4 0.59 1.63 1.86
C ALA A 4 -0.11 0.52 2.66
N TRP A 5 -0.86 -0.36 1.98
CA TRP A 5 -1.49 -1.52 2.59
C TRP A 5 -0.47 -2.43 3.26
N ASN A 6 0.66 -2.73 2.60
CA ASN A 6 1.72 -3.54 3.20
C ASN A 6 2.42 -2.83 4.38
N LEU A 7 2.64 -1.52 4.27
CA LEU A 7 3.31 -0.72 5.32
C LEU A 7 2.41 -0.34 6.49
N ARG A 8 1.10 -0.59 6.43
CA ARG A 8 0.15 -0.21 7.50
C ARG A 8 0.41 -0.91 8.84
N GLN A 9 1.05 -2.08 8.82
CA GLN A 9 1.30 -2.86 10.03
C GLN A 9 2.69 -2.51 10.59
N PRO A 10 2.80 -2.12 11.88
CA PRO A 10 4.09 -1.75 12.49
C PRO A 10 5.15 -2.86 12.45
N VAL A 11 4.74 -4.12 12.31
CA VAL A 11 5.65 -5.28 12.22
C VAL A 11 6.34 -5.41 10.86
N VAL A 12 5.85 -4.72 9.82
CA VAL A 12 6.46 -4.73 8.48
C VAL A 12 7.53 -3.64 8.43
N ALA A 13 8.80 -4.05 8.45
CA ALA A 13 9.91 -3.10 8.46
C ALA A 13 10.11 -2.36 7.12
N SER A 14 9.83 -3.02 5.98
CA SER A 14 10.02 -2.44 4.65
C SER A 14 9.26 -3.21 3.57
N VAL A 15 9.06 -2.57 2.42
CA VAL A 15 8.52 -3.18 1.20
C VAL A 15 9.55 -3.04 0.08
N LEU A 16 9.97 -4.17 -0.48
CA LEU A 16 10.89 -4.21 -1.62
C LEU A 16 10.10 -4.04 -2.92
N VAL A 17 10.46 -3.02 -3.72
CA VAL A 17 9.79 -2.71 -4.99
C VAL A 17 10.77 -2.74 -6.16
N GLY A 18 10.33 -3.29 -7.29
CA GLY A 18 11.01 -3.14 -8.58
C GLY A 18 10.44 -1.98 -9.37
N ALA A 19 11.24 -1.38 -10.24
CA ALA A 19 10.80 -0.36 -11.19
C ALA A 19 11.57 -0.46 -12.50
N SER A 20 10.86 -0.40 -13.62
CA SER A 20 11.40 -0.37 -14.98
C SER A 20 11.48 1.04 -15.57
N ARG A 21 10.90 2.04 -14.89
CA ARG A 21 10.98 3.46 -15.24
C ARG A 21 10.96 4.35 -14.01
N THR A 22 11.52 5.56 -14.12
CA THR A 22 11.62 6.52 -13.02
C THR A 22 10.26 7.00 -12.49
N SER A 23 9.23 7.11 -13.35
CA SER A 23 7.88 7.48 -12.90
C SER A 23 7.29 6.47 -11.91
N GLN A 24 7.62 5.19 -11.99
CA GLN A 24 7.17 4.20 -11.01
C GLN A 24 7.78 4.44 -9.64
N LEU A 25 9.00 4.98 -9.54
CA LEU A 25 9.57 5.38 -8.25
C LEU A 25 8.74 6.51 -7.65
N ALA A 26 8.38 7.53 -8.44
CA ALA A 26 7.54 8.63 -7.97
C ALA A 26 6.18 8.13 -7.47
N ASP A 27 5.54 7.23 -8.22
CA ASP A 27 4.27 6.62 -7.82
C ASP A 27 4.41 5.79 -6.53
N ASN A 28 5.51 5.04 -6.40
CA ASN A 28 5.80 4.25 -5.21
C ASN A 28 6.02 5.14 -3.97
N LEU A 29 6.77 6.23 -4.13
CA LEU A 29 7.00 7.21 -3.06
C LEU A 29 5.70 7.92 -2.65
N ASN A 30 4.83 8.25 -3.62
CA ASN A 30 3.54 8.87 -3.34
C ASN A 30 2.64 8.01 -2.44
N ALA A 31 2.83 6.69 -2.42
CA ALA A 31 2.08 5.80 -1.52
C ALA A 31 2.37 6.08 -0.03
N LEU A 32 3.52 6.68 0.30
CA LEU A 32 3.88 7.03 1.67
C LEU A 32 3.07 8.22 2.22
N ASN A 33 2.42 9.00 1.36
CA ASN A 33 1.61 10.15 1.78
C ASN A 33 0.29 9.75 2.47
N ARG A 34 -0.13 8.49 2.35
CA ARG A 34 -1.34 7.96 3.00
C ARG A 34 -1.14 6.48 3.34
N LEU A 35 -0.66 6.23 4.55
CA LEU A 35 -0.44 4.88 5.08
C LEU A 35 -1.65 4.36 5.87
N ASP A 36 -2.51 5.27 6.34
CA ASP A 36 -3.69 4.93 7.12
C ASP A 36 -4.88 4.59 6.24
N PHE A 37 -5.68 3.66 6.72
CA PHE A 37 -6.92 3.22 6.11
C PHE A 37 -8.05 3.36 7.13
N THR A 38 -9.19 3.85 6.66
CA THR A 38 -10.43 3.88 7.43
C THR A 38 -11.02 2.46 7.55
N ALA A 39 -11.87 2.24 8.55
CA ALA A 39 -12.54 0.95 8.73
C ALA A 39 -13.34 0.53 7.47
N ASP A 40 -13.99 1.50 6.81
CA ASP A 40 -14.76 1.24 5.58
C ASP A 40 -13.86 0.82 4.41
N GLU A 41 -12.69 1.45 4.25
CA GLU A 41 -11.70 1.06 3.24
C GLU A 41 -11.15 -0.34 3.51
N LEU A 42 -10.86 -0.67 4.77
CA LEU A 42 -10.42 -2.01 5.16
C LEU A 42 -11.50 -3.06 4.83
N ALA A 43 -12.75 -2.79 5.21
CA ALA A 43 -13.87 -3.70 4.94
C ALA A 43 -14.10 -3.92 3.44
N ALA A 44 -13.97 -2.87 2.63
CA ALA A 44 -14.08 -2.97 1.18
C ALA A 44 -12.95 -3.82 0.57
N ILE A 45 -11.72 -3.66 1.08
CA ILE A 45 -10.57 -4.47 0.63
C ILE A 45 -10.77 -5.93 1.02
N ASP A 46 -11.20 -6.22 2.25
CA ASP A 46 -11.45 -7.57 2.71
C ASP A 46 -12.57 -8.25 1.88
N ALA A 47 -13.65 -7.53 1.59
CA ALA A 47 -14.73 -8.03 0.74
C ALA A 47 -14.27 -8.31 -0.69
N ALA A 48 -13.37 -7.49 -1.25
CA ALA A 48 -12.82 -7.70 -2.59
C ALA A 48 -11.81 -8.87 -2.66
N LEU A 49 -11.23 -9.27 -1.54
CA LEU A 49 -10.24 -10.37 -1.44
C LEU A 49 -10.87 -11.71 -1.01
N GLN A 50 -12.08 -11.70 -0.46
CA GLN A 50 -12.84 -12.91 -0.14
C GLN A 50 -13.38 -13.54 -1.43
N ASN A 51 -12.73 -14.61 -1.86
CA ASN A 51 -13.15 -15.52 -2.92
C ASN A 51 -13.41 -16.90 -2.32
#